data_AF-A0A2V1DLB1-F1
#
_entry.id   AF-A0A2V1DLB1-F1
#
_cell.length_a   1.000
_cell.length_b   1.000
_cell.length_c   1.000
_cell.angle_alpha   90.00
_cell.angle_beta   90.00
_cell.angle_gamma   90.00
#
_symmetry.space_group_name_H-M   'P 1'
#
loop_
_entity.id
_entity.type
_entity.pdbx_description
1 polymer ?
#
loop_
_entity_poly.entity_id
_entity_poly.type
_entity_poly.pdbx_seq_one_letter_code
_entity_poly.pdbx_strand_id
1 'polypeptide(L)'
;MIENLALSSQGDYCAFSFMSRQIVDRMPEPFRTGLKTSKGWRQENDRGGLAVTNCVTMLLPEVSNEDSFCLIRMGYESGFHTSNFLGLGDEMK
;
A
#
# COMPACT_ATOMS: atom_id res chain seq x y z
N MET A 1 -10.01 14.61 -0.63
CA MET A 1 -8.62 15.03 -0.43
C MET A 1 -8.04 14.05 0.58
N ILE A 2 -7.28 13.04 0.14
CA ILE A 2 -6.21 12.55 1.00
C ILE A 2 -5.10 13.49 0.58
N GLU A 3 -5.03 14.62 1.28
CA GLU A 3 -3.88 15.50 1.20
C GLU A 3 -2.66 14.61 1.32
N ASN A 4 -1.65 14.93 0.52
CA ASN A 4 -0.33 14.35 0.58
C ASN A 4 -0.09 13.80 1.98
N LEU A 5 0.27 12.52 2.10
CA LEU A 5 1.20 12.15 3.14
C LEU A 5 2.46 12.98 2.87
N ALA A 6 2.40 14.27 3.22
CA ALA A 6 3.44 14.92 3.96
C ALA A 6 3.56 14.10 5.25
N LEU A 7 4.10 12.88 5.11
CA LEU A 7 5.16 12.41 5.96
C LEU A 7 6.29 13.44 5.72
N SER A 8 6.08 14.66 6.22
CA SER A 8 7.19 15.46 6.71
C SER A 8 8.01 14.49 7.53
N SER A 9 9.32 14.54 7.34
CA SER A 9 10.37 13.93 8.15
C SER A 9 10.24 14.31 9.64
N GLN A 10 9.08 14.07 10.24
CA GLN A 10 8.77 14.23 11.64
C GLN A 10 9.16 12.92 12.30
N GLY A 11 10.47 12.75 12.45
CA GLY A 11 11.09 11.70 13.24
C GLY A 11 11.00 10.33 12.59
N ASP A 12 12.16 9.68 12.53
CA ASP A 12 12.31 8.23 12.58
C ASP A 12 12.05 7.45 11.27
N TYR A 13 11.30 7.95 10.28
CA TYR A 13 10.99 7.18 9.05
C TYR A 13 11.18 7.93 7.73
N CYS A 14 11.87 7.27 6.79
CA CYS A 14 11.99 7.67 5.39
C CYS A 14 10.98 6.93 4.51
N ALA A 15 10.13 7.69 3.79
CA ALA A 15 9.21 7.09 2.82
C ALA A 15 9.98 6.57 1.59
N PHE A 16 10.03 5.25 1.44
CA PHE A 16 10.66 4.57 0.31
C PHE A 16 9.58 4.09 -0.67
N SER A 17 9.28 4.91 -1.66
CA SER A 17 8.16 4.67 -2.58
C SER A 17 8.60 4.20 -3.98
N PHE A 18 9.77 3.57 -4.17
CA PHE A 18 10.29 3.17 -5.49
C PHE A 18 9.64 1.90 -6.11
N MET A 19 8.46 1.48 -5.66
CA MET A 19 7.84 0.26 -6.17
C MET A 19 7.40 0.44 -7.62
N SER A 20 8.16 -0.13 -8.56
CA SER A 20 7.81 -0.14 -9.98
C SER A 20 6.41 -0.71 -10.17
N ARG A 21 5.63 -0.12 -11.06
CA ARG A 21 4.29 -0.62 -11.42
C ARG A 21 4.27 -2.11 -11.74
N GLN A 22 5.35 -2.64 -12.32
CA GLN A 22 5.49 -4.07 -12.67
C GLN A 22 5.51 -5.00 -11.45
N ILE A 23 5.86 -4.49 -10.25
CA ILE A 23 5.87 -5.30 -9.03
C ILE A 23 4.46 -5.69 -8.61
N VAL A 24 3.45 -4.87 -8.97
CA VAL A 24 2.04 -5.14 -8.65
C VAL A 24 1.58 -6.46 -9.25
N ASP A 25 2.01 -6.79 -10.46
CA ASP A 25 1.63 -8.05 -11.11
C ASP A 25 2.26 -9.28 -10.44
N ARG A 26 3.36 -9.07 -9.70
CA ARG A 26 4.10 -10.10 -8.96
C ARG A 26 3.65 -10.23 -7.50
N MET A 27 2.81 -9.32 -7.01
CA MET A 27 2.29 -9.40 -5.64
C MET A 27 1.47 -10.68 -5.46
N PRO A 28 1.56 -11.33 -4.29
CA PRO A 28 0.74 -12.49 -3.99
C PRO A 28 -0.73 -12.10 -3.83
N GLU A 29 -1.63 -13.05 -4.06
CA GLU A 29 -3.03 -12.90 -3.67
C GLU A 29 -3.18 -13.07 -2.15
N PRO A 30 -4.14 -12.37 -1.52
CA PRO A 30 -5.18 -11.53 -2.12
C PRO A 30 -4.76 -10.06 -2.37
N PHE A 31 -3.52 -9.69 -2.02
CA PHE A 31 -3.04 -8.31 -2.07
C PHE A 31 -3.03 -7.73 -3.48
N ARG A 32 -2.64 -8.53 -4.48
CA ARG A 32 -2.64 -8.10 -5.88
C ARG A 32 -4.03 -7.70 -6.37
N THR A 33 -5.03 -8.56 -6.17
CA THR A 33 -6.41 -8.24 -6.55
C THR A 33 -6.89 -7.00 -5.81
N GLY A 34 -6.69 -6.92 -4.49
CA GLY A 34 -7.17 -5.77 -3.73
C GLY A 34 -6.45 -4.46 -4.05
N LEU A 35 -5.16 -4.49 -4.39
CA LEU A 35 -4.44 -3.32 -4.88
C LEU A 35 -5.04 -2.84 -6.20
N LYS A 36 -5.30 -3.76 -7.14
CA LYS A 36 -5.88 -3.42 -8.45
C LYS A 36 -7.31 -2.88 -8.35
N THR A 37 -8.05 -3.18 -7.29
CA THR A 37 -9.37 -2.59 -7.01
C THR A 37 -9.31 -1.28 -6.23
N SER A 38 -8.13 -0.84 -5.80
CA SER A 38 -7.97 0.42 -5.06
C SER A 38 -8.26 1.64 -5.93
N LYS A 39 -8.75 2.71 -5.29
CA LYS A 39 -8.98 3.99 -5.95
C LYS A 39 -7.67 4.59 -6.50
N GLY A 40 -6.57 4.45 -5.75
CA GLY A 40 -5.26 4.95 -6.16
C GLY A 40 -4.79 4.31 -7.45
N TRP A 41 -4.89 2.98 -7.56
CA TRP A 41 -4.46 2.26 -8.75
C TRP A 41 -5.26 2.64 -9.99
N ARG A 42 -6.59 2.77 -9.85
CA ARG A 42 -7.45 3.26 -10.94
C ARG A 42 -7.03 4.66 -11.39
N GLN A 43 -6.87 5.59 -10.45
CA GLN A 43 -6.46 6.96 -10.77
C GLN A 43 -5.07 7.06 -11.41
N GLU A 44 -4.12 6.21 -11.00
CA GLU A 44 -2.81 6.11 -11.64
C GLU A 44 -2.93 5.63 -13.09
N ASN A 45 -3.74 4.59 -13.33
CA ASN A 45 -3.97 4.06 -14.67
C ASN A 45 -4.71 5.04 -15.57
N ASP A 46 -5.73 5.73 -15.06
CA ASP A 46 -6.53 6.71 -15.81
C ASP A 46 -5.66 7.89 -16.30
N ARG A 47 -4.56 8.17 -15.59
CA ARG A 47 -3.56 9.19 -15.96
C ARG A 47 -2.47 8.67 -16.93
N GLY A 48 -2.63 7.48 -17.49
CA GLY A 48 -1.66 6.83 -18.38
C GLY A 48 -0.69 5.88 -17.68
N GLY A 49 -0.85 5.68 -16.37
CA GLY A 49 0.05 4.87 -15.54
C GLY A 49 1.29 5.64 -15.09
N LEU A 50 1.76 5.35 -13.89
CA LEU A 50 3.06 5.84 -13.39
C LEU A 50 4.13 4.75 -13.55
N ALA A 51 5.39 5.15 -13.72
CA ALA A 51 6.52 4.21 -13.69
C ALA A 51 6.64 3.51 -12.32
N VAL A 52 6.27 4.23 -11.28
CA VAL A 52 6.28 3.83 -9.87
C VAL A 52 4.88 4.02 -9.32
N THR A 53 4.35 3.01 -8.63
CA THR A 53 3.02 3.11 -8.03
C THR A 53 3.09 3.64 -6.60
N ASN A 54 2.14 4.50 -6.24
CA ASN A 54 1.93 4.90 -4.85
C ASN A 54 1.00 3.92 -4.13
N CYS A 55 0.58 2.83 -4.76
CA CYS A 55 -0.31 1.86 -4.12
C CYS A 55 0.42 0.89 -3.19
N VAL A 56 1.76 0.83 -3.27
CA VAL A 56 2.61 0.14 -2.30
C VAL A 56 3.68 1.11 -1.82
N THR A 57 3.77 1.28 -0.50
CA THR A 57 4.76 2.16 0.13
C THR A 57 5.48 1.41 1.23
N MET A 58 6.81 1.51 1.26
CA MET A 58 7.61 1.04 2.39
C MET A 58 8.09 2.25 3.18
N LEU A 59 7.91 2.24 4.50
CA LEU A 59 8.49 3.24 5.40
C LEU A 59 9.63 2.54 6.12
N LEU A 60 10.85 2.99 5.86
CA LEU A 60 12.05 2.45 6.48
C LEU A 60 12.47 3.36 7.63
N PRO A 61 12.83 2.79 8.79
CA PRO A 61 13.34 3.59 9.87
C PRO A 61 14.72 4.16 9.52
N GLU A 62 15.06 5.29 10.11
CA GLU A 62 16.40 5.87 9.98
C GLU A 62 17.45 5.10 10.81
N VAL A 63 16.99 4.28 11.78
CA VAL A 63 17.83 3.46 12.65
C VAL A 63 17.58 1.97 12.41
N SER A 64 18.64 1.18 12.35
CA SER A 64 18.59 -0.23 11.90
C SER A 64 17.92 -1.22 12.86
N ASN A 65 17.56 -0.79 14.06
CA ASN A 65 16.96 -1.62 15.11
C ASN A 65 15.46 -1.32 15.33
N GLU A 66 14.85 -0.55 14.44
CA GLU A 66 13.43 -0.25 14.47
C GLU A 66 12.66 -1.04 13.41
N ASP A 67 11.33 -1.05 13.54
CA ASP A 67 10.44 -1.78 12.65
C ASP A 67 10.35 -1.07 11.29
N SER A 68 10.08 -1.82 10.21
CA SER A 68 9.73 -1.23 8.91
C SER A 68 8.24 -1.42 8.63
N PHE A 69 7.60 -0.43 8.02
CA PHE A 69 6.19 -0.53 7.65
C PHE A 69 6.02 -0.77 6.16
N CYS A 70 5.16 -1.73 5.79
CA CYS A 70 4.71 -1.92 4.40
C CYS A 70 3.22 -1.62 4.32
N LEU A 71 2.87 -0.60 3.53
CA LEU A 71 1.49 -0.18 3.31
C LEU A 71 1.06 -0.59 1.91
N ILE A 72 0.00 -1.41 1.85
CA ILE A 72 -0.65 -1.81 0.60
C ILE A 72 -2.03 -1.16 0.57
N ARG A 73 -2.25 -0.26 -0.39
CA ARG A 73 -3.55 0.40 -0.58
C ARG A 73 -4.47 -0.52 -1.37
N MET A 74 -5.57 -0.93 -0.75
CA MET A 74 -6.55 -1.85 -1.34
C MET A 74 -7.92 -1.19 -1.51
N GLY A 75 -8.75 -1.69 -2.42
CA GLY A 75 -10.17 -1.36 -2.45
C GLY A 75 -10.87 -1.87 -1.19
N TYR A 76 -11.90 -1.15 -0.71
CA TYR A 76 -12.58 -1.45 0.56
C TYR A 76 -13.00 -2.92 0.70
N GLU A 77 -13.81 -3.43 -0.25
CA GLU A 77 -14.29 -4.82 -0.23
C GLU A 77 -13.14 -5.83 -0.24
N SER A 78 -12.12 -5.59 -1.07
CA SER A 78 -10.97 -6.49 -1.14
C SER A 78 -10.12 -6.44 0.13
N GLY A 79 -9.99 -5.27 0.76
CA GLY A 79 -9.31 -5.11 2.04
C GLY A 79 -10.04 -5.81 3.17
N PHE A 80 -11.37 -5.68 3.23
CA PHE A 80 -12.21 -6.39 4.19
C PHE A 80 -12.10 -7.91 4.01
N HIS A 81 -12.31 -8.42 2.80
CA HIS A 81 -12.18 -9.86 2.52
C HIS A 81 -10.77 -10.38 2.78
N THR A 82 -9.73 -9.63 2.43
CA THR A 82 -8.33 -9.99 2.71
C THR A 82 -8.07 -10.08 4.20
N SER A 83 -8.55 -9.10 4.96
CA SER A 83 -8.36 -9.06 6.41
C SER A 83 -9.05 -10.26 7.06
N ASN A 84 -10.28 -10.59 6.64
CA ASN A 84 -10.97 -11.78 7.13
C ASN A 84 -10.28 -13.08 6.72
N PHE A 85 -9.88 -13.21 5.46
CA PHE A 85 -9.19 -14.39 4.93
C PHE A 85 -7.88 -14.68 5.68
N LEU A 86 -7.14 -13.64 6.05
CA LEU A 86 -5.89 -13.74 6.78
C LEU A 86 -6.07 -13.83 8.31
N GLY A 87 -7.30 -13.77 8.83
CA GLY A 87 -7.58 -13.73 10.27
C GLY A 87 -7.07 -12.45 10.95
N LEU A 88 -6.94 -11.35 10.20
CA LEU A 88 -6.54 -10.03 10.69
C LEU A 88 -7.72 -9.16 11.11
N GLY A 89 -8.94 -9.51 10.68
CA GLY A 89 -10.17 -8.89 11.15
C GLY A 89 -10.64 -9.54 12.45
N ASP A 90 -11.27 -8.76 13.33
CA ASP A 90 -12.05 -9.34 14.43
C ASP A 90 -13.15 -10.22 13.85
N GLU A 91 -13.30 -11.44 14.40
CA GLU A 91 -14.58 -12.13 14.29
C GLU A 91 -15.61 -11.16 14.87
N MET A 92 -16.52 -10.63 14.03
CA MET A 92 -17.68 -9.94 14.58
C MET A 92 -18.44 -10.95 15.46
N LYS A 93 -18.18 -10.88 16.76
CA LYS A 93 -19.04 -11.41 17.82
C LYS A 93 -20.14 -10.42 18.12
#